data_AF-A0A5C8SB75-F1
#
_entry.id   AF-A0A5C8SB75-F1
#
_cell.length_a   1.000
_cell.length_b   1.000
_cell.length_c   1.000
_cell.angle_alpha   90.00
_cell.angle_beta   90.00
_cell.angle_gamma   90.00
#
_symmetry.space_group_name_H-M   'P 1'
#
loop_
_entity.id
_entity.type
_entity.pdbx_description
1 polymer ?
#
loop_
_entity_poly.entity_id
_entity_poly.type
_entity_poly.pdbx_seq_one_letter_code
_entity_poly.pdbx_strand_id
1 'polypeptide(L)' 'MADETALAVAADDTDKARLLCLLREHLTLTMTTERWSGGVSLTVALDFDGEPIATDFVTITT' A
#
# COMPACT_ATOMS: atom_id res chain seq x y z
N MET A 1 -3.96 -35.47 -3.28
CA MET A 1 -3.33 -34.15 -3.39
C MET A 1 -4.33 -33.27 -4.10
N ALA A 2 -5.11 -32.48 -3.34
CA ALA A 2 -6.07 -31.55 -3.91
C ALA A 2 -5.37 -30.21 -4.09
N ASP A 3 -5.36 -29.74 -5.33
CA ASP A 3 -4.86 -28.46 -5.78
C ASP A 3 -5.87 -27.38 -5.36
N GLU A 4 -5.55 -26.58 -4.35
CA GLU A 4 -6.36 -25.42 -3.91
C GLU A 4 -5.93 -24.17 -4.67
N THR A 5 -6.00 -24.25 -6.00
CA THR A 5 -5.80 -23.10 -6.88
C THR A 5 -6.98 -22.13 -6.74
N ALA A 6 -6.70 -21.01 -6.09
CA ALA A 6 -7.42 -19.74 -6.14
C ALA A 6 -8.92 -19.78 -5.81
N LEU A 7 -9.23 -19.48 -4.55
CA LEU A 7 -10.52 -18.93 -4.16
C LEU A 7 -10.68 -17.54 -4.83
N ALA A 8 -11.05 -17.51 -6.11
CA ALA A 8 -11.53 -16.30 -6.75
C ALA A 8 -12.91 -15.99 -6.16
N VAL A 9 -12.93 -15.31 -5.00
CA VAL A 9 -14.15 -14.71 -4.47
C VAL A 9 -14.58 -13.65 -5.49
N ALA A 10 -15.56 -13.99 -6.32
CA ALA A 10 -16.35 -13.00 -7.02
C ALA A 10 -17.12 -12.22 -5.95
N ALA A 11 -16.49 -11.19 -5.40
CA ALA A 11 -17.13 -10.27 -4.48
C ALA A 11 -18.38 -9.73 -5.18
N ASP A 12 -19.56 -9.95 -4.60
CA ASP A 12 -20.78 -9.27 -5.03
C ASP A 12 -20.55 -7.76 -4.95
N ASP A 13 -21.32 -6.95 -5.68
CA ASP A 13 -21.10 -5.49 -5.67
C ASP A 13 -21.24 -4.89 -4.26
N THR A 14 -21.97 -5.58 -3.36
CA THR A 14 -22.03 -5.29 -1.92
C THR A 14 -20.67 -5.46 -1.22
N ASP A 15 -19.94 -6.54 -1.52
CA ASP A 15 -18.64 -6.84 -0.90
C ASP A 15 -17.54 -5.92 -1.44
N LYS A 16 -17.59 -5.57 -2.73
CA LYS A 16 -16.70 -4.56 -3.30
C LYS A 16 -16.92 -3.19 -2.67
N ALA A 17 -18.18 -2.79 -2.47
CA ALA A 17 -18.51 -1.51 -1.83
C ALA A 17 -18.02 -1.44 -0.38
N ARG A 18 -18.16 -2.54 0.37
CA ARG A 18 -17.62 -2.66 1.74
C ARG A 18 -16.10 -2.61 1.77
N LEU A 19 -15.45 -3.35 0.88
CA LEU A 19 -14.00 -3.37 0.77
C LEU A 19 -13.44 -1.98 0.39
N LEU A 20 -14.11 -1.27 -0.52
CA LEU A 20 -13.76 0.11 -0.85
C LEU A 20 -13.94 1.07 0.34
N CYS A 21 -15.00 0.89 1.13
CA CYS A 21 -15.23 1.69 2.34
C CYS A 21 -14.12 1.46 3.37
N LEU A 22 -13.77 0.20 3.63
CA LEU A 22 -12.68 -0.17 4.53
C LEU A 22 -11.34 0.42 4.07
N LEU A 23 -11.01 0.29 2.79
CA LEU A 23 -9.79 0.89 2.25
C LEU A 23 -9.80 2.42 2.39
N ARG A 24 -10.92 3.11 2.22
CA ARG A 24 -10.97 4.57 2.38
C ARG A 24 -10.75 5.03 3.83
N GLU A 25 -11.19 4.24 4.80
CA GLU A 25 -11.12 4.60 6.21
C GLU A 25 -9.79 4.23 6.86
N HIS A 26 -9.18 3.12 6.41
CA HIS A 26 -8.05 2.51 7.10
C HIS A 26 -6.74 2.55 6.30
N LEU A 27 -6.79 2.79 4.98
CA LEU A 27 -5.59 2.92 4.16
C LEU A 27 -4.95 4.30 4.34
N THR A 28 -3.69 4.31 4.73
CA THR A 28 -2.89 5.52 4.89
C THR A 28 -1.74 5.51 3.88
N LEU A 29 -1.57 6.60 3.13
CA LEU A 29 -0.42 6.82 2.26
C LEU A 29 0.47 7.90 2.86
N THR A 30 1.70 7.52 3.21
CA THR A 30 2.69 8.42 3.79
C THR A 30 3.80 8.68 2.78
N MET A 31 4.11 9.96 2.54
CA MET A 31 5.26 10.37 1.73
C MET A 31 6.19 11.22 2.57
N THR A 32 7.46 10.81 2.67
CA THR A 32 8.51 11.57 3.36
C THR A 32 9.64 11.89 2.40
N THR A 33 10.19 13.09 2.52
CA THR A 33 11.31 13.55 1.69
C THR A 33 12.42 14.04 2.59
N GLU A 34 13.63 13.54 2.35
CA GLU A 34 14.83 13.91 3.09
C GLU A 34 15.88 14.45 2.13
N ARG A 35 16.41 15.64 2.44
CA ARG A 35 17.44 16.30 1.63
C ARG A 35 18.75 16.34 2.38
N TRP A 36 19.84 16.03 1.67
CA TRP A 36 21.19 16.06 2.20
C TRP A 36 22.16 16.61 1.14
N SER A 37 23.42 16.84 1.52
CA SER A 37 24.38 17.58 0.68
C SER A 37 24.70 16.93 -0.66
N GLY A 38 24.49 15.62 -0.82
CA GLY A 38 24.76 14.89 -2.07
C GLY A 38 23.51 14.34 -2.75
N GLY A 39 22.31 14.77 -2.34
CA GLY A 39 21.09 14.31 -2.99
C GLY A 39 19.78 14.53 -2.22
N VAL A 40 18.75 13.84 -2.70
CA VAL A 40 17.42 13.78 -2.08
C VAL A 40 16.93 12.34 -2.07
N SER A 41 16.29 11.95 -0.98
CA SER A 41 15.60 10.67 -0.83
C SER A 41 14.10 10.90 -0.65
N LEU A 42 13.29 10.10 -1.32
CA LEU A 42 11.85 10.02 -1.18
C LEU A 42 11.49 8.63 -0.69
N THR A 43 10.68 8.55 0.36
CA THR A 43 10.08 7.30 0.84
C THR A 43 8.58 7.39 0.69
N VAL A 44 7.97 6.35 0.12
CA VAL A 44 6.52 6.20 0.00
C VAL A 44 6.12 4.94 0.75
N ALA A 45 5.25 5.09 1.75
CA ALA A 45 4.73 3.98 2.55
C ALA A 45 3.21 3.92 2.43
N LEU A 46 2.69 2.70 2.32
CA LEU A 46 1.28 2.39 2.31
C LEU A 46 0.98 1.50 3.52
N ASP A 47 0.11 1.97 4.40
CA ASP A 47 -0.24 1.30 5.64
C ASP A 47 -1.75 1.03 5.70
N PHE A 48 -2.16 -0.04 6.36
CA PHE A 48 -3.56 -0.32 6.68
C PHE A 48 -3.68 -0.55 8.19
N ASP A 49 -4.42 0.31 8.89
CA ASP A 49 -4.51 0.28 10.36
C ASP A 49 -3.16 0.35 11.10
N GLY A 50 -2.19 1.05 10.49
CA GLY A 50 -0.84 1.18 11.04
C GLY A 50 0.07 -0.02 10.78
N GLU A 51 -0.40 -1.05 10.08
CA GLU A 51 0.43 -2.14 9.57
C GLU A 51 0.92 -1.81 8.15
N PRO A 52 2.24 -1.83 7.90
CA PRO A 52 2.78 -1.53 6.58
C PRO A 52 2.45 -2.63 5.57
N ILE A 53 1.81 -2.26 4.46
CA ILE A 53 1.53 -3.14 3.32
C ILE A 53 2.67 -3.09 2.31
N ALA A 54 3.15 -1.88 2.01
CA ALA A 54 4.18 -1.65 1.01
C ALA A 54 5.02 -0.43 1.36
N THR A 55 6.31 -0.49 1.05
CA THR A 55 7.21 0.65 1.18
C THR A 55 8.17 0.65 0.01
N ASP A 56 8.34 1.82 -0.60
CA ASP A 56 9.28 2.03 -1.70
C ASP A 56 10.14 3.28 -1.45
N PHE A 57 11.33 3.30 -2.03
CA PHE A 57 12.29 4.38 -1.85
C PHE A 57 12.98 4.76 -3.16
N VAL A 58 13.14 6.06 -3.38
CA VAL A 58 13.87 6.62 -4.51
C VAL A 58 14.92 7.59 -3.99
N THR A 59 16.17 7.42 -4.41
CA THR A 59 17.26 8.34 -4.10
C THR A 59 17.83 8.92 -5.39
N ILE A 60 17.93 10.24 -5.43
CA ILE A 60 18.57 10.99 -6.52
C ILE A 60 19.83 11.63 -5.96
N THR A 61 20.99 11.27 -6.51
CA THR A 61 22.29 11.85 -6.15
C THR A 61 22.73 12.89 -7.17
N THR A 62 23.37 13.96 -6.70
CA THR A 62 23.93 15.04 -7.52
C THR A 62 25.40 14.83 -7.82
#